data_AF-A0A7C4FGV5-F1
#
_entry.id   AF-A0A7C4FGV5-F1
#
_cell.length_a   1.000
_cell.length_b   1.000
_cell.length_c   1.000
_cell.angle_alpha   90.00
_cell.angle_beta   90.00
_cell.angle_gamma   90.00
#
_symmetry.space_group_name_H-M   'P 1'
#
loop_
_entity.id
_entity.type
_entity.pdbx_description
1 polymer ?
#
loop_
_entity_poly.entity_id
_entity_poly.type
_entity_poly.pdbx_seq_one_letter_code
_entity_poly.pdbx_strand_id
1 'polypeptide(L)'
;MIAINHTNTALITLLGFDITHAVIAYSAFNPQEAVCVLASVNGAIDPRSEIAFSSFFNVVKLRNANVNVFKVVVEVTNIQRAVDELYEQIKSHVSKYRQVILDLGGGLRLLVIETLIALLRLKSSERRSIRAIVFIEGRNEYIELPDVSTLTLQVGELERVSEKGRALLKFMEPRREYTLSELHEILERALGQRLSKVTVYKIVKELENIGLITRVRRGIYVKVT
;
A
#
# COMPACT_ATOMS: atom_id res chain seq x y z
N MET A 1 0.97 34.20 -10.85
CA MET A 1 1.76 33.07 -11.40
C MET A 1 2.22 32.22 -10.22
N ILE A 2 1.51 31.12 -9.94
CA ILE A 2 1.91 30.18 -8.88
C ILE A 2 2.89 29.21 -9.52
N ALA A 3 4.10 29.13 -8.96
CA ALA A 3 5.13 28.21 -9.40
C ALA A 3 4.59 26.78 -9.30
N ILE A 4 4.44 26.12 -10.44
CA ILE A 4 4.12 24.69 -10.51
C ILE A 4 5.42 23.97 -10.15
N ASN A 5 5.61 23.66 -8.87
CA ASN A 5 6.61 22.68 -8.46
C ASN A 5 6.24 21.37 -9.18
N HIS A 6 7.04 20.97 -10.17
CA HIS A 6 6.90 19.68 -10.82
C HIS A 6 7.24 18.59 -9.79
N THR A 7 6.23 18.11 -9.09
CA THR A 7 6.33 16.89 -8.29
C THR A 7 6.53 15.72 -9.26
N ASN A 8 7.62 14.97 -9.10
CA ASN A 8 7.90 13.75 -9.86
C ASN A 8 6.92 12.65 -9.44
N THR A 9 5.68 12.74 -9.95
CA THR A 9 4.53 11.96 -9.54
C THR A 9 3.88 11.27 -10.74
N ALA A 10 3.56 9.99 -10.58
CA ALA A 10 2.71 9.25 -11.52
C ALA A 10 1.34 8.94 -10.90
N LEU A 11 0.32 8.83 -11.74
CA LEU A 11 -1.02 8.35 -11.37
C LEU A 11 -1.25 7.00 -12.05
N ILE A 12 -1.64 6.00 -11.29
CA ILE A 12 -2.20 4.74 -11.80
C ILE A 12 -3.67 4.75 -11.37
N THR A 13 -4.59 4.75 -12.34
CA THR A 13 -6.04 4.80 -12.09
C THR A 13 -6.72 3.60 -12.72
N LEU A 14 -7.62 2.97 -11.97
CA LEU A 14 -8.43 1.84 -12.43
C LEU A 14 -9.72 2.38 -13.06
N LEU A 15 -9.90 2.21 -14.38
CA LEU A 15 -11.06 2.75 -15.07
C LEU A 15 -12.16 1.70 -15.25
N GLY A 16 -13.37 2.10 -14.88
CA GLY A 16 -14.62 1.43 -15.23
C GLY A 16 -15.36 2.27 -16.26
N PHE A 17 -16.62 2.58 -15.98
CA PHE A 17 -17.46 3.38 -16.88
C PHE A 17 -17.53 4.86 -16.49
N ASP A 18 -17.14 5.20 -15.26
CA ASP A 18 -17.04 6.57 -14.78
C ASP A 18 -15.56 7.00 -14.74
N ILE A 19 -15.33 8.27 -15.05
CA ILE A 19 -14.00 8.89 -15.02
C ILE A 19 -13.86 9.93 -13.90
N THR A 20 -14.93 10.22 -13.17
CA THR A 20 -14.98 11.33 -12.22
C THR A 20 -13.88 11.20 -11.17
N HIS A 21 -13.72 10.01 -10.60
CA HIS A 21 -12.65 9.70 -9.65
C HIS A 21 -11.25 9.95 -10.25
N ALA A 22 -10.99 9.47 -11.46
CA ALA A 22 -9.71 9.62 -12.15
C ALA A 22 -9.39 11.10 -12.45
N VAL A 23 -10.41 11.87 -12.88
CA VAL A 23 -10.28 13.31 -13.14
C VAL A 23 -10.00 14.07 -11.84
N ILE A 24 -10.66 13.74 -10.74
CA ILE A 24 -10.39 14.35 -9.43
C ILE A 24 -8.97 14.02 -8.97
N ALA A 25 -8.56 12.75 -9.05
CA ALA A 25 -7.21 12.33 -8.70
C ALA A 25 -6.15 13.06 -9.53
N TYR A 26 -6.29 13.06 -10.86
CA TYR A 26 -5.40 13.80 -11.75
C TYR A 26 -5.34 15.29 -11.37
N SER A 27 -6.49 15.89 -11.06
CA SER A 27 -6.59 17.30 -10.70
C SER A 27 -5.91 17.64 -9.38
N ALA A 28 -6.04 16.77 -8.38
CA ALA A 28 -5.52 16.95 -7.04
C ALA A 28 -4.01 16.76 -6.97
N PHE A 29 -3.47 15.79 -7.74
CA PHE A 29 -2.06 15.40 -7.64
C PHE A 29 -1.19 15.88 -8.80
N ASN A 30 -1.79 16.37 -9.90
CA ASN A 30 -1.10 16.93 -11.06
C ASN A 30 0.11 16.08 -11.55
N PRO A 31 -0.11 14.78 -11.87
CA PRO A 31 0.97 13.86 -12.21
C PRO A 31 1.60 14.19 -13.57
N GLN A 32 2.84 13.76 -13.76
CA GLN A 32 3.57 13.87 -15.04
C GLN A 32 3.19 12.75 -16.03
N GLU A 33 2.69 11.63 -15.48
CA GLU A 33 2.28 10.45 -16.22
C GLU A 33 1.01 9.87 -15.60
N ALA A 34 0.07 9.45 -16.43
CA ALA A 34 -1.14 8.75 -16.03
C ALA A 34 -1.24 7.39 -16.73
N VAL A 35 -1.37 6.33 -15.95
CA VAL A 35 -1.62 4.98 -16.43
C VAL A 35 -3.06 4.61 -16.11
N CYS A 36 -3.85 4.38 -17.15
CA CYS A 36 -5.22 3.94 -17.06
C CYS A 36 -5.28 2.43 -17.22
N VAL A 37 -5.66 1.73 -16.16
CA VAL A 37 -5.79 0.27 -16.16
C VAL A 37 -7.25 -0.10 -16.39
N LEU A 38 -7.50 -0.86 -17.45
CA LEU A 38 -8.82 -1.37 -17.82
C LEU A 38 -8.83 -2.88 -17.65
N ALA A 39 -9.96 -3.43 -17.22
CA ALA A 39 -10.16 -4.87 -17.18
C ALA A 39 -10.59 -5.41 -18.55
N SER A 40 -10.01 -6.54 -18.97
CA SER A 40 -10.61 -7.43 -19.96
C SER A 40 -11.16 -8.68 -19.29
N VAL A 41 -12.23 -9.22 -19.87
CA VAL A 41 -12.83 -10.50 -19.48
C VAL A 41 -12.81 -11.39 -20.71
N ASN A 42 -12.08 -12.50 -20.65
CA ASN A 42 -11.87 -13.42 -21.77
C ASN A 42 -11.33 -12.71 -23.03
N GLY A 43 -10.42 -11.75 -22.85
CA GLY A 43 -9.78 -10.99 -23.93
C GLY A 43 -10.62 -9.83 -24.48
N ALA A 44 -11.83 -9.60 -23.98
CA ALA A 44 -12.68 -8.49 -24.42
C ALA A 44 -12.75 -7.38 -23.36
N ILE A 45 -12.61 -6.13 -23.81
CA ILE A 45 -12.79 -4.93 -22.99
C ILE A 45 -14.23 -4.44 -23.19
N ASP A 46 -14.91 -4.03 -22.10
CA ASP A 46 -16.23 -3.41 -22.23
C ASP A 46 -16.11 -2.07 -23.00
N PRO A 47 -16.90 -1.85 -24.06
CA PRO A 47 -16.84 -0.61 -24.85
C PRO A 47 -17.02 0.67 -24.01
N ARG A 48 -17.76 0.61 -22.90
CA ARG A 48 -17.95 1.74 -21.99
C ARG A 48 -16.66 2.12 -21.27
N SER A 49 -15.81 1.14 -20.96
CA SER A 49 -14.49 1.41 -20.38
C SER A 49 -13.54 2.05 -21.39
N GLU A 50 -13.61 1.67 -22.67
CA GLU A 50 -12.86 2.33 -23.75
C GLU A 50 -13.31 3.78 -23.96
N ILE A 51 -14.62 4.04 -23.88
CA ILE A 51 -15.16 5.40 -23.92
C ILE A 51 -14.68 6.21 -22.70
N ALA A 52 -14.68 5.62 -21.52
CA ALA A 52 -14.17 6.25 -20.30
C ALA A 52 -12.68 6.60 -20.45
N PHE A 53 -11.85 5.67 -20.91
CA PHE A 53 -10.44 5.94 -21.22
C PHE A 53 -10.28 7.12 -22.18
N SER A 54 -10.98 7.09 -23.31
CA SER A 54 -10.91 8.15 -24.34
C SER A 54 -11.31 9.51 -23.77
N SER A 55 -12.36 9.53 -22.94
CA SER A 55 -12.83 10.76 -22.27
C SER A 55 -11.81 11.29 -21.28
N PHE A 56 -11.25 10.43 -20.43
CA PHE A 56 -10.19 10.80 -19.49
C PHE A 56 -8.94 11.32 -20.22
N PHE A 57 -8.49 10.61 -21.26
CA PHE A 57 -7.37 11.02 -22.10
C PHE A 57 -7.56 12.43 -22.65
N ASN A 58 -8.74 12.73 -23.21
CA ASN A 58 -9.05 14.05 -23.76
C ASN A 58 -9.02 15.14 -22.68
N VAL A 59 -9.57 14.86 -21.49
CA VAL A 59 -9.53 15.80 -20.35
C VAL A 59 -8.09 16.09 -19.93
N VAL A 60 -7.25 15.05 -19.79
CA VAL A 60 -5.84 15.21 -19.42
C VAL A 60 -5.09 16.02 -20.46
N LYS A 61 -5.24 15.68 -21.76
CA LYS A 61 -4.54 16.35 -22.85
C LYS A 61 -4.99 17.80 -23.06
N LEU A 62 -6.28 18.10 -22.85
CA LEU A 62 -6.79 19.47 -22.88
C LEU A 62 -6.16 20.33 -21.77
N ARG A 63 -5.94 19.75 -20.59
CA ARG A 63 -5.35 20.45 -19.45
C ARG A 63 -3.84 20.55 -19.53
N ASN A 64 -3.16 19.49 -19.97
CA ASN A 64 -1.72 19.46 -20.13
C ASN A 64 -1.32 18.50 -21.25
N ALA A 65 -1.01 19.05 -22.43
CA ALA A 65 -0.64 18.28 -23.61
C ALA A 65 0.63 17.42 -23.41
N ASN A 66 1.52 17.83 -22.48
CA ASN A 66 2.82 17.19 -22.23
C ASN A 66 2.75 15.99 -21.28
N VAL A 67 1.62 15.74 -20.62
CA VAL A 67 1.48 14.56 -19.73
C VAL A 67 1.37 13.30 -20.58
N ASN A 68 2.14 12.28 -20.25
CA ASN A 68 2.02 10.98 -20.89
C ASN A 68 0.82 10.24 -20.32
N VAL A 69 -0.04 9.70 -21.18
CA VAL A 69 -1.21 8.93 -20.78
C VAL A 69 -1.16 7.57 -21.47
N PHE A 70 -1.14 6.50 -20.68
CA PHE A 70 -1.04 5.13 -21.16
C PHE A 70 -2.30 4.35 -20.84
N LYS A 71 -2.69 3.46 -21.77
CA LYS A 71 -3.70 2.45 -21.52
C LYS A 71 -3.02 1.11 -21.26
N VAL A 72 -3.36 0.48 -20.14
CA VAL A 72 -2.98 -0.89 -19.80
C VAL A 72 -4.26 -1.70 -19.70
N VAL A 73 -4.27 -2.88 -20.30
CA VAL A 73 -5.41 -3.80 -20.26
C VAL A 73 -4.97 -5.03 -19.51
N VAL A 74 -5.74 -5.43 -18.49
CA VAL A 74 -5.43 -6.57 -17.62
C VAL A 74 -6.56 -7.58 -17.70
N GLU A 75 -6.22 -8.84 -17.97
CA GLU A 75 -7.18 -9.94 -18.00
C GLU A 75 -7.49 -10.42 -16.58
N VAL A 76 -8.70 -10.12 -16.10
CA VAL A 76 -9.08 -10.38 -14.70
C VAL A 76 -9.58 -11.81 -14.47
N THR A 77 -9.77 -12.63 -15.52
CA THR A 77 -10.19 -14.03 -15.32
C THR A 77 -9.07 -14.94 -14.80
N ASN A 78 -7.80 -14.50 -14.90
CA ASN A 78 -6.65 -15.19 -14.32
C ASN A 78 -6.01 -14.33 -13.24
N ILE A 79 -6.49 -14.49 -12.00
CA ILE A 79 -6.07 -13.69 -10.84
C ILE A 79 -4.55 -13.65 -10.68
N GLN A 80 -3.87 -14.79 -10.75
CA GLN A 80 -2.42 -14.84 -10.55
C GLN A 80 -1.69 -13.98 -11.59
N ARG A 81 -2.06 -14.13 -12.86
CA ARG A 81 -1.48 -13.37 -13.96
C ARG A 81 -1.81 -11.88 -13.84
N ALA A 82 -3.06 -11.53 -13.55
CA ALA A 82 -3.47 -10.14 -13.34
C ALA A 82 -2.66 -9.47 -12.22
N VAL A 83 -2.51 -10.15 -11.09
CA VAL A 83 -1.73 -9.68 -9.94
C VAL A 83 -0.24 -9.54 -10.29
N ASP A 84 0.35 -10.45 -11.06
CA ASP A 84 1.74 -10.34 -11.54
C ASP A 84 1.93 -9.14 -12.49
N GLU A 85 1.02 -8.96 -13.45
CA GLU A 85 1.05 -7.83 -14.39
C GLU A 85 0.91 -6.49 -13.64
N LEU A 86 -0.07 -6.37 -12.75
CA LEU A 86 -0.29 -5.18 -11.92
C LEU A 86 0.90 -4.90 -11.00
N TYR A 87 1.50 -5.93 -10.41
CA TYR A 87 2.69 -5.79 -9.57
C TYR A 87 3.85 -5.18 -10.35
N GLU A 88 4.16 -5.69 -11.55
CA GLU A 88 5.23 -5.15 -12.39
C GLU A 88 4.93 -3.73 -12.87
N GLN A 89 3.67 -3.44 -13.21
CA GLN A 89 3.24 -2.06 -13.52
C GLN A 89 3.51 -1.13 -12.34
N ILE A 90 2.98 -1.41 -11.15
CA ILE A 90 3.16 -0.53 -9.98
C ILE A 90 4.65 -0.38 -9.64
N LYS A 91 5.40 -1.49 -9.59
CA LYS A 91 6.83 -1.50 -9.24
C LYS A 91 7.67 -0.69 -10.22
N SER A 92 7.40 -0.80 -11.52
CA SER A 92 8.13 -0.04 -12.54
C SER A 92 7.91 1.46 -12.45
N HIS A 93 6.78 1.91 -11.89
CA HIS A 93 6.52 3.33 -11.66
C HIS A 93 7.12 3.79 -10.33
N VAL A 94 7.08 2.97 -9.28
CA VAL A 94 7.75 3.28 -8.00
C VAL A 94 9.26 3.47 -8.16
N SER A 95 9.90 2.77 -9.11
CA SER A 95 11.35 2.94 -9.37
C SER A 95 11.69 4.22 -10.15
N LYS A 96 10.73 4.79 -10.88
CA LYS A 96 10.92 5.98 -11.73
C LYS A 96 10.46 7.28 -11.08
N TYR A 97 9.37 7.20 -10.31
CA TYR A 97 8.69 8.35 -9.75
C TYR A 97 8.93 8.43 -8.24
N ARG A 98 9.04 9.67 -7.72
CA ARG A 98 9.17 9.90 -6.27
C ARG A 98 7.90 9.52 -5.53
N GLN A 99 6.75 9.70 -6.18
CA GLN A 99 5.45 9.39 -5.63
C GLN A 99 4.56 8.74 -6.69
N VAL A 100 3.83 7.71 -6.33
CA VAL A 100 2.83 7.07 -7.16
C VAL A 100 1.48 7.19 -6.47
N ILE A 101 0.51 7.80 -7.13
CA ILE A 101 -0.87 7.81 -6.67
C ILE A 101 -1.56 6.60 -7.29
N LEU A 102 -2.12 5.75 -6.45
CA LEU A 102 -2.87 4.57 -6.88
C LEU A 102 -4.35 4.81 -6.60
N ASP A 103 -5.10 5.16 -7.63
CA ASP A 103 -6.53 5.42 -7.57
C ASP A 103 -7.32 4.13 -7.77
N LEU A 104 -7.94 3.67 -6.69
CA LEU A 104 -8.78 2.48 -6.59
C LEU A 104 -10.28 2.80 -6.66
N GLY A 105 -10.64 4.00 -7.16
CA GLY A 105 -12.02 4.49 -7.21
C GLY A 105 -12.90 3.87 -8.29
N GLY A 106 -12.34 3.13 -9.24
CA GLY A 106 -13.08 2.61 -10.40
C GLY A 106 -12.66 1.21 -10.84
N GLY A 107 -13.17 0.80 -12.00
CA GLY A 107 -12.93 -0.50 -12.61
C GLY A 107 -13.82 -1.63 -12.06
N LEU A 108 -13.56 -2.85 -12.55
CA LEU A 108 -14.20 -4.03 -11.99
C LEU A 108 -13.70 -4.26 -10.57
N ARG A 109 -14.57 -4.70 -9.66
CA ARG A 109 -14.18 -5.02 -8.28
C ARG A 109 -13.04 -6.04 -8.22
N LEU A 110 -13.01 -6.99 -9.16
CA LEU A 110 -11.93 -7.97 -9.25
C LEU A 110 -10.58 -7.29 -9.55
N LEU A 111 -10.54 -6.35 -10.49
CA LEU A 111 -9.34 -5.55 -10.79
C LEU A 111 -8.87 -4.75 -9.56
N VAL A 112 -9.80 -4.17 -8.79
CA VAL A 112 -9.46 -3.45 -7.54
C VAL A 112 -8.81 -4.40 -6.53
N ILE A 113 -9.40 -5.57 -6.33
CA ILE A 113 -8.87 -6.60 -5.41
C ILE A 113 -7.49 -7.07 -5.87
N GLU A 114 -7.32 -7.39 -7.15
CA GLU A 114 -6.05 -7.82 -7.72
C GLU A 114 -4.96 -6.74 -7.57
N THR A 115 -5.34 -5.48 -7.77
CA THR A 115 -4.45 -4.33 -7.58
C THR A 115 -4.03 -4.18 -6.11
N LEU A 116 -4.96 -4.39 -5.17
CA LEU A 116 -4.64 -4.40 -3.73
C LEU A 116 -3.70 -5.55 -3.37
N ILE A 117 -3.90 -6.75 -3.93
CA ILE A 117 -2.99 -7.89 -3.72
C ILE A 117 -1.59 -7.58 -4.30
N ALA A 118 -1.53 -6.98 -5.49
CA ALA A 118 -0.27 -6.55 -6.10
C ALA A 118 0.46 -5.51 -5.23
N LEU A 119 -0.26 -4.52 -4.68
CA LEU A 119 0.27 -3.55 -3.74
C LEU A 119 0.83 -4.21 -2.47
N LEU A 120 0.15 -5.24 -1.95
CA LEU A 120 0.59 -5.99 -0.76
C LEU A 120 1.89 -6.80 -0.99
N ARG A 121 2.19 -7.18 -2.24
CA ARG A 121 3.44 -7.89 -2.59
C ARG A 121 4.67 -6.99 -2.63
N LEU A 122 4.50 -5.68 -2.65
CA LEU A 122 5.62 -4.73 -2.64
C LEU A 122 6.32 -4.72 -1.28
N LYS A 123 7.62 -4.45 -1.30
CA LYS A 123 8.40 -4.25 -0.07
C LYS A 123 7.93 -2.98 0.63
N SER A 124 8.05 -2.93 1.96
CA SER A 124 7.66 -1.74 2.73
C SER A 124 8.38 -0.46 2.28
N SER A 125 9.62 -0.55 1.78
CA SER A 125 10.34 0.59 1.21
C SER A 125 9.71 1.12 -0.09
N GLU A 126 9.16 0.23 -0.91
CA GLU A 126 8.49 0.57 -2.18
C GLU A 126 7.11 1.17 -1.88
N ARG A 127 6.36 0.58 -0.94
CA ARG A 127 5.02 1.05 -0.53
C ARG A 127 5.00 2.47 0.02
N ARG A 128 6.07 2.92 0.70
CA ARG A 128 6.18 4.31 1.21
C ARG A 128 6.10 5.39 0.13
N SER A 129 6.38 5.02 -1.11
CA SER A 129 6.28 5.94 -2.26
C SER A 129 4.88 5.94 -2.89
N ILE A 130 3.96 5.09 -2.40
CA ILE A 130 2.62 4.93 -2.93
C ILE A 130 1.61 5.59 -2.00
N ARG A 131 0.69 6.37 -2.57
CA ARG A 131 -0.52 6.85 -1.90
C ARG A 131 -1.71 6.18 -2.58
N ALA A 132 -2.27 5.16 -1.93
CA ALA A 132 -3.46 4.49 -2.43
C ALA A 132 -4.70 5.24 -1.94
N ILE A 133 -5.59 5.60 -2.86
CA ILE A 133 -6.81 6.35 -2.57
C ILE A 133 -8.04 5.57 -3.04
N VAL A 134 -9.12 5.68 -2.28
CA VAL A 134 -10.45 5.14 -2.61
C VAL A 134 -11.47 6.27 -2.55
N PHE A 135 -12.42 6.29 -3.48
CA PHE A 135 -13.47 7.31 -3.51
C PHE A 135 -14.71 6.83 -2.76
N ILE A 136 -15.35 7.75 -2.03
CA ILE A 136 -16.63 7.47 -1.37
C ILE A 136 -17.73 7.62 -2.42
N GLU A 137 -18.47 6.56 -2.68
CA GLU A 137 -19.53 6.58 -3.69
C GLU A 137 -20.55 7.70 -3.41
N GLY A 138 -20.89 8.47 -4.45
CA GLY A 138 -21.81 9.60 -4.36
C GLY A 138 -21.26 10.85 -3.65
N ARG A 139 -20.00 10.83 -3.22
CA ARG A 139 -19.30 11.99 -2.65
C ARG A 139 -18.02 12.20 -3.44
N ASN A 140 -17.75 13.41 -3.92
CA ASN A 140 -16.51 13.73 -4.64
C ASN A 140 -15.31 13.84 -3.67
N GLU A 141 -15.22 12.90 -2.73
CA GLU A 141 -14.27 12.81 -1.64
C GLU A 141 -13.55 11.48 -1.72
N TYR A 142 -12.23 11.51 -1.49
CA TYR A 142 -11.42 10.30 -1.40
C TYR A 142 -10.86 10.13 0.00
N ILE A 143 -10.67 8.87 0.39
CA ILE A 143 -9.93 8.48 1.58
C ILE A 143 -8.60 7.90 1.12
N GLU A 144 -7.51 8.36 1.72
CA GLU A 144 -6.21 7.72 1.55
C GLU A 144 -6.15 6.49 2.46
N LEU A 145 -5.87 5.33 1.87
CA LEU A 145 -5.67 4.12 2.64
C LEU A 145 -4.44 4.28 3.53
N PRO A 146 -4.52 3.90 4.83
CA PRO A 146 -3.34 3.82 5.65
C PRO A 146 -2.33 2.85 5.01
N ASP A 147 -1.04 3.01 5.32
CA ASP A 147 -0.02 2.07 4.85
C ASP A 147 -0.51 0.65 5.17
N VAL A 148 -0.76 -0.16 4.14
CA VAL A 148 -1.39 -1.47 4.32
C VAL A 148 -0.49 -2.41 5.14
N SER A 149 0.81 -2.11 5.26
CA SER A 149 1.69 -2.81 6.22
C SER A 149 1.40 -2.47 7.69
N THR A 150 0.69 -1.37 7.94
CA THR A 150 0.17 -0.96 9.26
C THR A 150 -1.27 -1.38 9.50
N LEU A 151 -2.00 -1.79 8.44
CA LEU A 151 -3.23 -2.55 8.60
C LEU A 151 -2.83 -3.90 9.17
N THR A 152 -2.74 -3.97 10.50
CA THR A 152 -2.54 -5.19 11.25
C THR A 152 -3.63 -6.17 10.84
N LEU A 153 -3.34 -7.03 9.87
CA LEU A 153 -3.99 -8.31 9.74
C LEU A 153 -3.51 -9.12 10.95
N GLN A 154 -4.14 -8.85 12.10
CA GLN A 154 -3.97 -9.60 13.35
C GLN A 154 -4.28 -11.10 13.16
N VAL A 155 -4.85 -11.46 12.01
CA VAL A 155 -5.21 -12.80 11.59
C VAL A 155 -4.01 -13.44 10.87
N GLY A 156 -2.99 -13.86 11.62
CA GLY A 156 -1.94 -14.76 11.12
C GLY A 156 -0.52 -14.50 11.64
N GLU A 157 -0.18 -13.28 12.05
CA GLU A 157 1.18 -12.99 12.50
C GLU A 157 1.50 -13.60 13.88
N LEU A 158 0.50 -13.74 14.75
CA LEU A 158 0.64 -14.47 16.03
C LEU A 158 1.13 -15.93 15.85
N GLU A 159 0.82 -16.57 14.72
CA GLU A 159 1.30 -17.93 14.44
C GLU A 159 2.78 -17.96 14.10
N ARG A 160 3.30 -16.88 13.46
CA ARG A 160 4.72 -16.74 13.10
C ARG A 160 5.60 -16.28 14.26
N VAL A 161 5.02 -15.70 15.30
CA VAL A 161 5.76 -15.30 16.50
C VAL A 161 6.25 -16.56 17.22
N SER A 162 7.56 -16.63 17.45
CA SER A 162 8.15 -17.66 18.30
C SER A 162 7.46 -17.73 19.67
N GLU A 163 7.42 -18.90 20.30
CA GLU A 163 6.81 -19.07 21.64
C GLU A 163 7.34 -18.00 22.64
N LYS A 164 8.64 -17.70 22.55
CA LYS A 164 9.30 -16.67 23.35
C LYS A 164 8.79 -15.26 23.02
N GLY A 165 8.57 -14.94 21.76
CA GLY A 165 7.97 -13.66 21.36
C GLY A 165 6.54 -13.49 21.87
N ARG A 166 5.73 -14.57 21.85
CA ARG A 166 4.35 -14.54 22.39
C ARG A 166 4.37 -14.34 23.90
N ALA A 167 5.28 -15.02 24.59
CA ALA A 167 5.48 -14.84 26.02
C ALA A 167 5.80 -13.37 26.33
N LEU A 168 6.75 -12.75 25.62
CA LEU A 168 7.09 -11.34 25.82
C LEU A 168 5.87 -10.43 25.62
N LEU A 169 5.13 -10.59 24.52
CA LEU A 169 3.95 -9.76 24.21
C LEU A 169 2.82 -9.89 25.24
N LYS A 170 2.66 -11.08 25.84
CA LYS A 170 1.67 -11.35 26.88
C LYS A 170 1.91 -10.51 28.15
N PHE A 171 3.16 -10.25 28.48
CA PHE A 171 3.55 -9.52 29.69
C PHE A 171 3.88 -8.04 29.46
N MET A 172 3.93 -7.60 28.20
CA MET A 172 4.03 -6.18 27.87
C MET A 172 2.66 -5.50 27.96
N GLU A 173 2.60 -4.41 28.69
CA GLU A 173 1.46 -3.52 28.78
C GLU A 173 1.42 -2.62 27.52
N PRO A 174 0.23 -2.45 26.91
CA PRO A 174 0.05 -1.51 25.79
C PRO A 174 0.52 -0.11 26.14
N ARG A 175 1.18 0.57 25.20
CA ARG A 175 1.64 1.97 25.32
C ARG A 175 2.67 2.28 26.41
N ARG A 176 3.09 1.29 27.20
CA ARG A 176 4.19 1.46 28.15
C ARG A 176 5.53 1.34 27.41
N GLU A 177 6.46 2.23 27.77
CA GLU A 177 7.84 2.16 27.31
C GLU A 177 8.63 1.12 28.09
N TYR A 178 9.36 0.28 27.37
CA TYR A 178 10.24 -0.74 27.92
C TYR A 178 11.64 -0.60 27.37
N THR A 179 12.62 -0.64 28.26
CA THR A 179 14.04 -0.79 27.91
C THR A 179 14.34 -2.25 27.54
N LEU A 180 15.42 -2.47 26.80
CA LEU A 180 15.87 -3.84 26.48
C LEU A 180 16.15 -4.69 27.74
N SER A 181 16.59 -4.05 28.84
CA SER A 181 16.81 -4.72 30.12
C SER A 181 15.49 -5.17 30.76
N GLU A 182 14.46 -4.32 30.75
CA GLU A 182 13.13 -4.70 31.27
C GLU A 182 12.50 -5.82 30.44
N LEU A 183 12.62 -5.76 29.10
CA LEU A 183 12.14 -6.84 28.22
C LEU A 183 12.87 -8.16 28.50
N HIS A 184 14.16 -8.10 28.81
CA HIS A 184 14.95 -9.26 29.21
C HIS A 184 14.44 -9.86 30.53
N GLU A 185 14.22 -9.03 31.56
CA GLU A 185 13.63 -9.50 32.81
C GLU A 185 12.22 -10.10 32.64
N ILE A 186 11.38 -9.47 31.83
CA ILE A 186 10.03 -9.97 31.53
C ILE A 186 10.11 -11.37 30.90
N LEU A 187 10.98 -11.56 29.91
CA LEU A 187 11.17 -12.84 29.24
C LEU A 187 11.71 -13.92 30.18
N GLU A 188 12.67 -13.59 31.05
CA GLU A 188 13.19 -14.55 32.02
C GLU A 188 12.12 -14.98 33.03
N ARG A 189 11.31 -14.03 33.53
CA ARG A 189 10.18 -14.35 34.41
C ARG A 189 9.12 -15.17 33.70
N ALA A 190 8.80 -14.83 32.45
CA ALA A 190 7.78 -15.50 31.66
C ALA A 190 8.13 -16.95 31.32
N LEU A 191 9.41 -17.24 31.06
CA LEU A 191 9.88 -18.54 30.59
C LEU A 191 10.55 -19.38 31.69
N GLY A 192 10.77 -18.82 32.88
CA GLY A 192 11.45 -19.50 33.99
C GLY A 192 12.91 -19.89 33.70
N GLN A 193 13.55 -19.28 32.68
CA GLN A 193 14.89 -19.61 32.24
C GLN A 193 15.70 -18.35 31.92
N ARG A 194 17.01 -18.40 32.17
CA ARG A 194 17.92 -17.32 31.78
C ARG A 194 18.13 -17.30 30.28
N LEU A 195 18.06 -16.11 29.68
CA LEU A 195 18.31 -15.90 28.25
C LEU A 195 19.51 -14.98 28.05
N SER A 196 20.28 -15.22 26.98
CA SER A 196 21.35 -14.29 26.61
C SER A 196 20.76 -12.97 26.08
N LYS A 197 21.46 -11.85 26.31
CA LYS A 197 21.08 -10.53 25.77
C LYS A 197 20.97 -10.54 24.24
N VAL A 198 21.80 -11.35 23.56
CA VAL A 198 21.76 -11.52 22.10
C VAL A 198 20.46 -12.19 21.66
N THR A 199 20.01 -13.21 22.40
CA THR A 199 18.74 -13.90 22.12
C THR A 199 17.55 -12.97 22.28
N VAL A 200 17.50 -12.18 23.36
CA VAL A 200 16.43 -11.20 23.57
C VAL A 200 16.44 -10.13 22.49
N TYR A 201 17.62 -9.63 22.11
CA TYR A 201 17.71 -8.67 21.01
C TYR A 201 17.16 -9.24 19.68
N LYS A 202 17.44 -10.52 19.37
CA LYS A 202 16.89 -11.18 18.17
C LYS A 202 15.36 -11.26 18.22
N ILE A 203 14.79 -11.65 19.36
CA ILE A 203 13.33 -11.73 19.55
C ILE A 203 12.69 -10.34 19.44
N VAL A 204 13.27 -9.34 20.09
CA VAL A 204 12.78 -7.95 20.01
C VAL A 204 12.84 -7.43 18.57
N LYS A 205 13.93 -7.73 17.85
CA LYS A 205 14.07 -7.34 16.44
C LYS A 205 13.08 -8.09 15.53
N GLU A 206 12.81 -9.37 15.80
CA GLU A 206 11.76 -10.14 15.12
C GLU A 206 10.40 -9.46 15.31
N LEU A 207 10.02 -9.18 16.56
CA LEU A 207 8.76 -8.52 16.92
C LEU A 207 8.63 -7.09 16.35
N GLU A 208 9.75 -6.36 16.27
CA GLU A 208 9.84 -5.03 15.66
C GLU A 208 9.65 -5.11 14.14
N ASN A 209 10.27 -6.09 13.48
CA ASN A 209 10.16 -6.28 12.04
C ASN A 209 8.75 -6.62 11.57
N ILE A 210 7.99 -7.36 12.41
CA ILE A 210 6.58 -7.70 12.16
C ILE A 210 5.61 -6.66 12.73
N GLY A 211 6.09 -5.56 13.31
CA GLY A 211 5.24 -4.46 13.76
C GLY A 211 4.41 -4.70 15.02
N LEU A 212 4.66 -5.77 15.79
CA LEU A 212 3.96 -6.00 17.07
C LEU A 212 4.52 -5.12 18.20
N ILE A 213 5.76 -4.66 18.06
CA ILE A 213 6.37 -3.62 18.90
C ILE A 213 7.02 -2.56 18.01
N THR A 214 7.15 -1.34 18.53
CA THR A 214 7.81 -0.23 17.86
C THR A 214 8.92 0.33 18.72
N ARG A 215 10.07 0.64 18.12
CA ARG A 215 11.15 1.36 18.78
C ARG A 215 10.89 2.88 18.72
N VAL A 216 10.58 3.46 19.88
CA VAL A 216 10.32 4.92 20.02
C VAL A 216 11.60 5.74 20.12
N ARG A 217 12.64 5.18 20.75
CA ARG A 217 13.98 5.79 20.87
C ARG A 217 15.03 4.70 21.05
N ARG A 218 16.31 5.06 21.03
CA ARG A 218 17.41 4.09 21.05
C ARG A 218 17.29 3.15 22.27
N GLY A 219 16.99 1.87 21.99
CA GLY A 219 16.88 0.83 23.01
C GLY A 219 15.57 0.81 23.81
N ILE A 220 14.58 1.61 23.42
CA ILE A 220 13.26 1.71 24.08
C ILE A 220 12.16 1.33 23.10
N TYR A 221 11.28 0.44 23.56
CA TYR A 221 10.27 -0.23 22.76
C TYR A 221 8.90 -0.09 23.40
N VAL A 222 7.86 -0.03 22.57
CA VAL A 222 6.46 0.06 23.00
C VAL A 222 5.65 -0.99 22.26
N LYS A 223 4.72 -1.64 22.95
CA LYS A 223 3.75 -2.55 22.34
C LYS A 223 2.71 -1.74 21.56
N VAL A 224 2.48 -2.10 20.30
CA VAL A 224 1.59 -1.35 19.39
C VAL A 224 0.11 -1.52 19.77
N THR A 225 -0.26 -2.61 20.44
CA THR A 225 -1.63 -2.96 20.85
C THR A 225 -1.76 -3.39 22.30
#